data_AF-A0A2T1E1N3-F1
#
_entry.id   AF-A0A2T1E1N3-F1
#
_cell.length_a   1.000
_cell.length_b   1.000
_cell.length_c   1.000
_cell.angle_alpha   90.00
_cell.angle_beta   90.00
_cell.angle_gamma   90.00
#
_symmetry.space_group_name_H-M   'P 1'
#
loop_
_entity.id
_entity.type
_entity.pdbx_description
1 polymer ?
#
loop_
_entity_poly.entity_id
_entity_poly.type
_entity_poly.pdbx_seq_one_letter_code
_entity_poly.pdbx_strand_id
1 'polypeptide(L)' 'MKKTKIRKTHGICNGAACIGRTQIPVWKLIALCNDGCSEENLLSDYPDLTKDDLKAAQIYYTQERAEIDEAIASQNSNV' A
#
# COMPACT_ATOMS: atom_id res chain seq x y z
N MET A 1 -2.38 5.63 21.18
CA MET A 1 -1.54 5.02 20.14
C MET A 1 -2.43 4.14 19.27
N LYS A 2 -2.86 4.61 18.10
CA LYS A 2 -3.66 3.78 17.18
C LYS A 2 -2.69 2.85 16.46
N LYS A 3 -2.72 1.55 16.80
CA LYS A 3 -1.96 0.53 16.06
C LYS A 3 -2.59 0.39 14.69
N THR A 4 -1.95 0.89 13.65
CA THR A 4 -2.37 0.58 12.29
C THR A 4 -2.18 -0.91 12.05
N LYS A 5 -3.27 -1.59 11.68
CA LYS A 5 -3.22 -3.00 11.29
C LYS A 5 -3.37 -3.08 9.77
N ILE A 6 -2.31 -3.52 9.11
CA ILE A 6 -2.40 -3.97 7.72
C ILE A 6 -3.41 -5.13 7.69
N ARG A 7 -4.47 -4.99 6.88
CA ARG A 7 -5.55 -5.98 6.76
C ARG A 7 -5.41 -6.68 5.42
N LYS A 8 -4.92 -7.91 5.43
CA LYS A 8 -4.90 -8.80 4.25
C LYS A 8 -6.27 -9.48 4.16
N THR A 9 -7.05 -9.17 3.12
CA THR A 9 -8.31 -9.90 2.86
C THR A 9 -8.02 -10.94 1.78
N HIS A 10 -7.97 -12.21 2.17
CA HIS A 10 -7.79 -13.31 1.22
C HIS A 10 -8.95 -13.30 0.19
N GLY A 11 -8.62 -13.23 -1.10
CA GLY A 11 -9.58 -13.30 -2.21
C GLY A 11 -10.06 -11.96 -2.79
N ILE A 12 -9.62 -10.81 -2.25
CA ILE A 12 -9.94 -9.48 -2.83
C ILE A 12 -8.64 -8.85 -3.35
N CYS A 13 -8.64 -8.34 -4.59
CA CYS A 13 -7.45 -7.81 -5.29
C CYS A 13 -6.25 -8.79 -5.28
N ASN A 14 -6.47 -10.06 -5.66
CA ASN A 14 -5.45 -11.13 -5.60
C ASN A 14 -4.86 -11.40 -4.19
N GLY A 15 -5.55 -10.97 -3.12
CA GLY A 15 -5.04 -11.09 -1.75
C GLY A 15 -4.25 -9.87 -1.26
N ALA A 16 -4.37 -8.72 -1.95
CA ALA A 16 -3.67 -7.50 -1.58
C ALA A 16 -3.96 -7.05 -0.15
N ALA A 17 -2.90 -6.65 0.54
CA ALA A 17 -2.95 -6.05 1.86
C ALA A 17 -3.48 -4.61 1.76
N CYS A 18 -4.52 -4.28 2.53
CA CYS A 18 -5.04 -2.92 2.66
C CYS A 18 -4.58 -2.27 3.97
N ILE A 19 -4.47 -0.96 3.98
CA ILE A 19 -3.87 -0.23 5.09
C ILE A 19 -4.93 0.22 6.09
N GLY A 20 -4.89 -0.34 7.30
CA GLY A 20 -5.71 0.13 8.41
C GLY A 20 -7.20 0.04 8.13
N ARG A 21 -7.87 1.20 8.17
CA ARG A 21 -9.30 1.38 7.84
C ARG A 21 -9.53 1.83 6.40
N THR A 22 -8.48 2.17 5.67
CA THR A 22 -8.59 2.64 4.30
C THR A 22 -8.78 1.46 3.35
N GLN A 23 -9.47 1.70 2.25
CA GLN A 23 -9.52 0.76 1.13
C GLN A 23 -8.32 0.92 0.19
N ILE A 24 -7.23 1.51 0.67
CA ILE A 24 -6.03 1.76 -0.12
C ILE A 24 -5.12 0.53 0.01
N PRO A 25 -4.82 -0.16 -1.09
CA PRO A 25 -3.93 -1.30 -1.05
C PRO A 25 -2.46 -0.85 -0.95
N VAL A 26 -1.66 -1.65 -0.23
CA VAL A 26 -0.23 -1.40 -0.01
C VAL A 26 0.52 -1.24 -1.33
N TRP A 27 0.24 -2.11 -2.32
CA TRP A 27 0.89 -2.04 -3.64
C TRP A 27 0.67 -0.69 -4.33
N LYS A 28 -0.47 -0.01 -4.11
CA LYS A 28 -0.74 1.29 -4.74
C LYS A 28 0.13 2.39 -4.14
N LEU A 29 0.37 2.36 -2.83
CA LEU A 29 1.31 3.29 -2.20
C LEU A 29 2.73 3.07 -2.71
N ILE A 30 3.16 1.82 -2.82
CA ILE A 30 4.48 1.49 -3.32
C ILE A 30 4.62 1.91 -4.79
N ALA A 31 3.60 1.67 -5.62
CA ALA A 31 3.59 2.15 -7.00
C ALA A 31 3.74 3.67 -7.09
N LEU A 32 2.98 4.43 -6.29
CA LEU A 32 3.09 5.89 -6.22
C LEU A 32 4.46 6.34 -5.72
N CYS A 33 5.02 5.66 -4.71
CA CYS A 33 6.36 5.92 -4.23
C CYS A 33 7.42 5.66 -5.32
N ASN A 34 7.23 4.62 -6.13
CA ASN A 34 8.09 4.29 -7.27
C ASN A 34 7.98 5.30 -8.41
N ASP A 35 6.81 5.92 -8.57
CA ASP A 35 6.54 7.05 -9.47
C ASP A 35 7.20 8.37 -8.98
N GLY A 36 7.78 8.36 -7.78
CA GLY A 36 8.46 9.52 -7.19
C GLY A 36 7.57 10.35 -6.25
N CYS A 37 6.37 9.88 -5.90
CA CYS A 37 5.55 10.54 -4.88
C CYS A 37 6.20 10.36 -3.49
N SER A 38 6.47 11.49 -2.84
CA SER A 38 6.90 11.49 -1.44
C SER A 38 5.75 11.20 -0.49
N GLU A 39 6.07 10.70 0.70
CA GLU A 39 5.11 10.40 1.76
C GLU A 39 4.21 11.59 2.12
N GLU A 40 4.76 12.81 2.10
CA GLU A 40 4.00 14.04 2.31
C GLU A 40 2.94 14.30 1.24
N ASN A 41 3.26 14.01 -0.02
CA ASN A 41 2.34 14.17 -1.14
C ASN A 41 1.23 13.12 -1.06
N LEU A 42 1.59 11.88 -0.68
CA LEU A 42 0.62 10.82 -0.39
C LEU A 42 -0.33 11.17 0.75
N LEU A 43 0.17 11.78 1.83
CA LEU A 43 -0.68 12.24 2.94
C LEU A 43 -1.55 13.43 2.55
N SER A 44 -1.09 14.25 1.61
CA SER A 44 -1.87 15.36 1.06
C SER A 44 -2.99 14.87 0.14
N ASP A 45 -2.72 13.86 -0.70
CA ASP A 45 -3.70 13.25 -1.62
C ASP A 45 -4.69 12.37 -0.86
N TYR A 46 -4.22 11.69 0.20
CA TYR A 46 -4.99 10.81 1.06
C TYR A 46 -4.93 11.30 2.52
N PRO A 47 -5.74 12.31 2.89
CA PRO A 47 -5.75 12.86 4.26
C PRO A 47 -6.24 11.86 5.32
N ASP A 48 -6.84 10.74 4.89
CA ASP A 48 -7.24 9.62 5.76
C ASP A 48 -6.07 8.69 6.12
N LEU A 49 -4.94 8.78 5.40
CA LEU A 49 -3.72 8.05 5.73
C LEU A 49 -2.92 8.81 6.79
N THR A 50 -2.24 8.06 7.66
CA THR A 50 -1.28 8.61 8.59
C THR A 50 0.14 8.15 8.27
N LYS A 51 1.14 8.83 8.84
CA LYS A 51 2.54 8.39 8.71
C LYS A 51 2.77 6.96 9.24
N ASP A 52 1.98 6.53 10.23
CA ASP A 52 2.04 5.17 10.75
C ASP A 52 1.52 4.15 9.72
N ASP A 53 0.47 4.51 8.97
CA ASP A 53 -0.07 3.74 7.86
C ASP A 53 0.97 3.55 6.75
N LEU A 54 1.65 4.62 6.35
CA LEU A 54 2.72 4.56 5.34
C LEU A 54 3.89 3.68 5.80
N LYS A 55 4.31 3.83 7.06
CA LYS A 55 5.39 3.05 7.63
C LYS A 55 5.04 1.56 7.73
N ALA A 56 3.81 1.24 8.14
CA ALA A 56 3.32 -0.13 8.17
C ALA A 56 3.28 -0.76 6.77
N ALA A 57 2.88 0.02 5.76
CA ALA A 57 2.89 -0.40 4.37
C ALA A 57 4.31 -0.68 3.85
N GLN A 58 5.28 0.20 4.12
CA GLN A 58 6.69 -0.02 3.77
C GLN A 58 7.31 -1.23 4.48
N ILE A 59 6.98 -1.45 5.76
CA ILE A 59 7.43 -2.63 6.51
C ILE A 59 6.86 -3.91 5.91
N TYR A 60 5.58 -3.92 5.51
CA TYR A 60 4.96 -5.05 4.83
C TYR A 60 5.60 -5.27 3.46
N TYR A 61 5.80 -4.22 2.68
CA TYR A 61 6.48 -4.27 1.39
C TYR A 61 7.91 -4.81 1.50
N THR A 62 8.65 -4.45 2.54
CA THR A 62 10.02 -4.96 2.73
C THR A 62 10.04 -6.46 3.01
N GLN A 63 9.02 -7.00 3.68
CA GLN A 63 8.88 -8.43 3.93
C GLN A 63 8.43 -9.19 2.68
N GLU A 64 7.45 -8.65 1.96
CA GLU A 64 6.77 -9.31 0.83
C GLU A 64 7.06 -8.58 -0.49
N ARG A 65 8.30 -8.14 -0.70
CA ARG A 65 8.66 -7.26 -1.83
C ARG A 65 8.30 -7.88 -3.19
N ALA A 66 8.65 -9.14 -3.37
CA ALA A 66 8.39 -9.87 -4.62
C ALA A 66 6.89 -9.96 -4.93
N GLU A 67 6.07 -10.38 -3.94
CA GLU A 67 4.60 -10.45 -4.08
C GLU A 67 4.01 -9.10 -4.50
N ILE A 68 4.46 -8.02 -3.85
CA ILE A 68 3.95 -6.67 -4.12
C ILE A 68 4.40 -6.16 -5.48
N ASP A 69 5.66 -6.35 -5.86
CA ASP A 69 6.18 -5.91 -7.16
C ASP A 69 5.46 -6.63 -8.31
N GLU A 70 5.25 -7.94 -8.19
CA GLU A 70 4.44 -8.73 -9.12
C GLU A 70 2.98 -8.23 -9.17
N ALA A 71 2.39 -7.89 -8.02
CA ALA A 71 1.04 -7.32 -7.97
C ALA A 71 0.97 -5.94 -8.65
N ILE A 72 2.00 -5.10 -8.51
CA ILE A 72 2.12 -3.81 -9.19
C ILE A 72 2.23 -4.04 -10.70
N ALA A 73 3.11 -4.93 -11.14
CA ALA A 73 3.30 -5.25 -12.56
C ALA A 73 2.02 -5.82 -13.19
N SER A 74 1.34 -6.73 -12.47
CA SER A 74 0.07 -7.32 -12.91
C SER A 74 -1.05 -6.29 -13.03
N GLN A 75 -1.18 -5.36 -12.06
CA GLN A 75 -2.19 -4.29 -12.15
C GLN A 75 -1.91 -3.27 -13.25
N ASN A 76 -0.64 -2.91 -13.47
CA ASN A 76 -0.27 -2.00 -14.56
C ASN A 76 -0.44 -2.62 -15.96
N SER A 77 -0.62 -3.94 -16.06
CA SER A 77 -0.75 -4.66 -17.34
C SER A 77 -2.20 -4.83 -17.83
N ASN A 78 -3.21 -4.29 -17.14
CA ASN A 78 -4.59 -4.31 -17.62
C ASN A 78 -4.84 -3.16 -18.62
N VAL A 79 -4.15 -3.20 -19.76
CA VAL A 79 -4.39 -2.37 -20.96
C VAL A 79 -4.92 -3.23 -22.10
#